data_AF-A0A1H7YFY7-F1
#
_entry.id   AF-A0A1H7YFY7-F1
#
_cell.length_a   1.000
_cell.length_b   1.000
_cell.length_c   1.000
_cell.angle_alpha   90.00
_cell.angle_beta   90.00
_cell.angle_gamma   90.00
#
_symmetry.space_group_name_H-M   'P 1'
#
loop_
_entity.id
_entity.type
_entity.pdbx_description
1 polymer ?
#
loop_
_entity_poly.entity_id
_entity_poly.type
_entity_poly.pdbx_seq_one_letter_code
_entity_poly.pdbx_strand_id
1 'polypeptide(L)'
;MVPICPESLADLPVPRPPAEIRGGDGSDVLDGNAKVIDKHNRDLTNEFVDGAYQALQQARMHGANLAILKARSPSCGKGQIYTGEFNGELKEGDGVTAALLKRNGIQVYTEEEIDKIVDKL
;
A
#
# COMPACT_ATOMS: atom_id res chain seq x y z
N MET A 1 -0.98 -19.24 1.85
CA MET A 1 -1.24 -17.85 1.42
C MET A 1 -2.14 -17.19 2.46
N VAL A 2 -1.80 -15.98 2.91
CA VAL A 2 -2.61 -15.21 3.87
C VAL A 2 -3.23 -14.03 3.12
N PRO A 3 -4.52 -14.08 2.76
CA PRO A 3 -5.17 -12.99 2.05
C PRO A 3 -5.40 -11.81 3.00
N ILE A 4 -5.00 -10.61 2.57
CA ILE A 4 -5.18 -9.38 3.34
C ILE A 4 -5.64 -8.23 2.42
N CYS A 5 -6.41 -7.30 2.97
CA CYS A 5 -6.63 -5.98 2.38
C CYS A 5 -6.33 -4.94 3.47
N PRO A 6 -5.22 -4.19 3.37
CA PRO A 6 -4.84 -3.24 4.43
C PRO A 6 -5.93 -2.20 4.72
N GLU A 7 -6.62 -1.73 3.68
CA GLU A 7 -7.73 -0.78 3.81
C GLU A 7 -8.92 -1.38 4.57
N SER A 8 -9.26 -2.66 4.34
CA SER A 8 -10.32 -3.34 5.10
C SER A 8 -9.90 -3.70 6.53
N LEU A 9 -8.62 -3.98 6.77
CA LEU A 9 -8.10 -4.20 8.13
C LEU A 9 -8.25 -2.93 8.98
N ALA A 10 -8.16 -1.75 8.36
CA ALA A 10 -8.41 -0.45 8.99
C ALA A 10 -9.89 -0.02 8.96
N ASP A 11 -10.82 -0.98 8.85
CA ASP A 11 -12.28 -0.75 8.86
C ASP A 11 -12.83 0.21 7.77
N LEU A 12 -12.08 0.45 6.68
CA LEU A 12 -12.62 1.25 5.56
C LEU A 12 -13.73 0.48 4.82
N PRO A 13 -14.84 1.16 4.45
CA PRO A 13 -16.00 0.50 3.87
C PRO A 13 -15.75 -0.07 2.47
N VAL A 14 -16.66 -0.95 2.05
CA VAL A 14 -16.76 -1.47 0.68
C VAL A 14 -18.20 -1.27 0.18
N PRO A 15 -18.45 -0.45 -0.85
CA PRO A 15 -17.48 0.36 -1.59
C PRO A 15 -17.00 1.57 -0.77
N ARG A 16 -15.87 2.15 -1.20
CA ARG A 16 -15.33 3.42 -0.70
C ARG A 16 -14.88 4.31 -1.86
N PRO A 17 -14.81 5.65 -1.65
CA PRO A 17 -14.24 6.55 -2.65
C PRO A 17 -12.76 6.22 -2.95
N PRO A 18 -12.30 6.42 -4.19
CA PRO A 18 -10.87 6.36 -4.52
C PRO A 18 -10.05 7.32 -3.66
N ALA A 19 -8.85 6.88 -3.31
CA ALA A 19 -7.86 7.68 -2.58
C ALA A 19 -6.50 7.63 -3.29
N GLU A 20 -5.71 8.68 -3.12
CA GLU A 20 -4.37 8.84 -3.72
C GLU A 20 -3.43 9.53 -2.72
N ILE A 21 -2.12 9.28 -2.85
CA ILE A 21 -1.12 9.92 -2.00
C ILE A 21 -0.75 11.30 -2.58
N ARG A 22 -0.94 12.35 -1.77
CA ARG A 22 -0.54 13.73 -2.09
C ARG A 22 0.70 14.14 -1.29
N GLY A 23 1.65 14.79 -1.98
CA GLY A 23 2.85 15.35 -1.36
C GLY A 23 4.04 14.39 -1.24
N GLY A 24 3.96 13.18 -1.81
CA GLY A 24 5.03 12.19 -1.74
C GLY A 24 4.57 10.79 -2.14
N ASP A 25 5.17 9.77 -1.52
CA ASP A 25 4.76 8.37 -1.62
C ASP A 25 4.46 7.74 -0.23
N GLY A 26 4.31 6.42 -0.18
CA GLY A 26 4.03 5.68 1.04
C GLY A 26 5.10 5.83 2.13
N SER A 27 6.37 6.03 1.75
CA SER A 27 7.44 6.34 2.71
C SER A 27 7.22 7.71 3.33
N ASP A 28 6.91 8.72 2.52
CA ASP A 28 6.64 10.07 3.01
C ASP A 28 5.40 10.13 3.92
N VAL A 29 4.38 9.30 3.64
CA VAL A 29 3.21 9.17 4.51
C VAL A 29 3.61 8.60 5.87
N LEU A 30 4.43 7.55 5.90
CA LEU A 30 4.89 6.93 7.15
C LEU A 30 5.77 7.88 7.98
N ASP A 31 6.49 8.80 7.32
CA ASP A 31 7.32 9.81 7.97
C ASP A 31 6.57 11.09 8.34
N GLY A 32 5.27 11.17 8.00
CA GLY A 32 4.40 12.32 8.31
C GLY A 32 4.55 13.52 7.36
N ASN A 33 5.19 13.33 6.20
CA ASN A 33 5.46 14.37 5.20
C ASN A 33 4.44 14.39 4.05
N ALA A 34 3.66 13.33 3.88
CA ALA A 34 2.61 13.21 2.86
C ALA A 34 1.30 12.70 3.46
N LYS A 35 0.24 12.76 2.66
CA LYS A 35 -1.12 12.39 3.09
C LYS A 35 -1.82 11.49 2.09
N VAL A 36 -2.68 10.61 2.59
CA VAL A 36 -3.62 9.86 1.76
C VAL A 36 -4.94 10.61 1.75
N ILE A 37 -5.31 11.17 0.60
CA ILE A 37 -6.53 11.98 0.45
C ILE A 37 -7.49 11.24 -0.48
N ASP A 38 -8.78 11.26 -0.17
CA ASP A 38 -9.81 10.73 -1.06
C ASP A 38 -10.33 11.78 -2.06
N LYS A 39 -11.11 11.34 -3.07
CA LYS A 39 -11.67 12.25 -4.09
C LYS A 39 -12.63 13.32 -3.53
N HIS A 40 -13.07 13.19 -2.27
CA HIS A 40 -13.89 14.16 -1.56
C HIS A 40 -13.06 15.05 -0.62
N ASN A 41 -11.74 15.00 -0.76
CA ASN A 41 -10.76 15.76 0.02
C ASN A 41 -10.77 15.41 1.52
N ARG A 42 -11.18 14.19 1.88
CA ARG A 42 -11.06 13.66 3.24
C ARG A 42 -9.65 13.08 3.44
N ASP A 43 -9.07 13.36 4.59
CA ASP A 43 -7.77 12.83 5.00
C ASP A 43 -7.96 11.44 5.60
N LEU A 44 -7.44 10.42 4.93
CA LEU A 44 -7.51 9.00 5.31
C LEU A 44 -6.14 8.48 5.76
N THR A 45 -5.20 9.38 6.07
CA THR A 45 -3.81 9.01 6.36
C THR A 45 -3.71 8.01 7.51
N ASN A 46 -4.47 8.22 8.57
CA ASN A 46 -4.42 7.37 9.76
C ASN A 46 -4.89 5.95 9.47
N GLU A 47 -5.98 5.79 8.72
CA GLU A 47 -6.54 4.51 8.32
C GLU A 47 -5.57 3.73 7.43
N PHE A 48 -4.90 4.40 6.50
CA PHE A 48 -3.91 3.75 5.64
C PHE A 48 -2.64 3.33 6.40
N VAL A 49 -2.18 4.15 7.34
CA VAL A 49 -1.05 3.82 8.21
C VAL A 49 -1.41 2.66 9.13
N ASP A 50 -2.58 2.70 9.79
CA ASP A 50 -3.05 1.63 10.65
C ASP A 50 -3.17 0.30 9.89
N GLY A 51 -3.82 0.32 8.72
CA GLY A 51 -3.95 -0.85 7.85
C GLY A 51 -2.60 -1.45 7.44
N ALA A 52 -1.59 -0.61 7.19
CA ALA A 52 -0.23 -1.05 6.88
C ALA A 52 0.40 -1.77 8.09
N TYR A 53 0.28 -1.22 9.30
CA TYR A 53 0.80 -1.86 10.52
C TYR A 53 0.09 -3.18 10.84
N GLN A 54 -1.23 -3.25 10.64
CA GLN A 54 -1.98 -4.50 10.77
C GLN A 54 -1.53 -5.54 9.73
N ALA A 55 -1.30 -5.14 8.48
CA ALA A 55 -0.73 -6.02 7.46
C ALA A 55 0.66 -6.56 7.84
N LEU A 56 1.54 -5.69 8.38
CA LEU A 56 2.85 -6.10 8.90
C LEU A 56 2.72 -7.08 10.07
N GLN A 57 1.77 -6.86 10.97
CA GLN A 57 1.49 -7.77 12.07
C GLN A 57 1.07 -9.15 11.54
N GLN A 58 0.15 -9.21 10.57
CA GLN A 58 -0.26 -10.47 9.94
C GLN A 58 0.91 -11.19 9.29
N ALA A 59 1.78 -10.47 8.58
CA ALA A 59 2.98 -11.04 7.97
C ALA A 59 3.91 -11.66 9.02
N ARG A 60 4.18 -10.93 10.12
CA ARG A 60 5.01 -11.43 11.23
C ARG A 60 4.41 -12.65 11.91
N MET A 61 3.11 -12.62 12.20
CA MET A 61 2.40 -13.73 12.85
C MET A 61 2.49 -15.04 12.05
N HIS A 62 2.50 -14.95 10.72
CA HIS A 62 2.57 -16.11 9.84
C HIS A 62 3.98 -16.41 9.33
N GLY A 63 5.01 -15.69 9.79
CA GLY A 63 6.39 -15.87 9.33
C GLY A 63 6.58 -15.55 7.84
N ALA A 64 5.75 -14.68 7.27
CA ALA A 64 5.84 -14.31 5.86
C ALA A 64 7.04 -13.39 5.61
N ASN A 65 7.87 -13.73 4.61
CA ASN A 65 9.01 -12.95 4.16
C ASN A 65 8.81 -12.33 2.76
N LEU A 66 7.68 -12.63 2.12
CA LEU A 66 7.29 -12.18 0.78
C LEU A 66 5.82 -11.76 0.79
N ALA A 67 5.51 -10.64 0.11
CA ALA A 67 4.16 -10.16 -0.12
C ALA A 67 3.92 -9.89 -1.61
N ILE A 68 2.77 -10.34 -2.12
CA ILE A 68 2.28 -10.03 -3.47
C ILE A 68 1.12 -9.03 -3.29
N LEU A 69 1.31 -7.81 -3.78
CA LEU A 69 0.40 -6.68 -3.55
C LEU A 69 -0.13 -6.10 -4.86
N LYS A 70 -1.35 -5.55 -4.83
CA LYS A 70 -1.97 -4.96 -6.03
C LYS A 70 -1.20 -3.72 -6.53
N ALA A 71 -0.78 -3.73 -7.79
CA ALA A 71 -0.09 -2.61 -8.42
C ALA A 71 -0.89 -1.29 -8.38
N ARG A 72 -0.17 -0.16 -8.27
CA ARG A 72 -0.65 1.24 -8.38
C ARG A 72 -1.52 1.77 -7.24
N SER A 73 -1.97 0.92 -6.31
CA SER A 73 -2.79 1.32 -5.16
C SER A 73 -2.03 2.28 -4.22
N PRO A 74 -2.70 3.28 -3.62
CA PRO A 74 -2.11 4.10 -2.55
C PRO A 74 -1.69 3.30 -1.31
N SER A 75 -2.22 2.09 -1.10
CA SER A 75 -1.78 1.19 -0.03
C SER A 75 -0.77 0.15 -0.54
N CYS A 76 -1.11 -0.53 -1.63
CA CYS A 76 -0.45 -1.76 -2.07
C CYS A 76 0.52 -1.58 -3.24
N GLY A 77 0.51 -0.43 -3.92
CA GLY A 77 1.32 -0.18 -5.11
C GLY A 77 2.82 -0.30 -4.81
N LYS A 78 3.59 -0.83 -5.76
CA LYS A 78 5.05 -0.93 -5.65
C LYS A 78 5.68 -0.39 -6.91
N GLY A 79 6.62 0.55 -6.75
CA GLY A 79 7.32 1.24 -7.84
C GLY A 79 6.48 2.32 -8.53
N GLN A 80 5.16 2.15 -8.65
CA GLN A 80 4.28 3.18 -9.20
C GLN A 80 3.00 3.33 -8.37
N ILE A 81 2.54 4.57 -8.25
CA ILE A 81 1.26 4.99 -7.65
C ILE A 81 0.67 6.17 -8.42
N TYR A 82 -0.61 6.49 -8.21
CA TYR A 82 -1.22 7.67 -8.81
C TYR A 82 -0.65 8.98 -8.24
N THR A 83 -0.69 10.04 -9.04
CA THR A 83 -0.06 11.34 -8.73
C THR A 83 -0.61 12.04 -7.49
N GLY A 84 -1.89 11.82 -7.13
CA GLY A 84 -2.62 12.60 -6.13
C GLY A 84 -3.63 13.58 -6.74
N GLU A 85 -3.62 13.72 -8.06
CA GLU A 85 -4.45 14.68 -8.81
C GLU A 85 -5.78 14.09 -9.31
N PHE A 86 -6.04 12.80 -9.09
CA PHE A 86 -7.23 12.11 -9.58
C PHE A 86 -7.43 12.22 -11.11
N ASN A 87 -6.34 12.36 -11.86
CA ASN A 87 -6.32 12.46 -13.32
C ASN A 87 -5.90 11.14 -14.02
N GLY A 88 -5.61 10.10 -13.24
CA GLY A 88 -5.17 8.79 -13.74
C GLY A 88 -3.69 8.71 -14.11
N GLU A 89 -2.92 9.78 -13.93
CA GLU A 89 -1.48 9.77 -14.14
C GLU A 89 -0.76 9.03 -13.00
N LEU A 90 0.36 8.39 -13.35
CA LEU A 90 1.21 7.66 -12.42
C LEU A 90 2.51 8.41 -12.17
N LYS A 91 3.06 8.23 -10.97
CA LYS A 91 4.41 8.65 -10.58
C LYS A 91 5.16 7.46 -10.00
N GLU A 92 6.49 7.55 -10.01
CA GLU A 92 7.33 6.62 -9.24
C GLU A 92 7.02 6.77 -7.74
N GLY A 93 6.90 5.64 -7.05
CA GLY A 93 6.61 5.60 -5.62
C GLY A 93 5.90 4.32 -5.18
N ASP A 94 5.94 4.05 -3.88
CA ASP A 94 5.23 2.94 -3.26
C ASP A 94 3.94 3.40 -2.56
N GLY A 95 2.98 2.50 -2.39
CA GLY A 95 1.88 2.68 -1.45
C GLY A 95 2.31 2.48 0.00
N VAL A 96 1.48 2.92 0.95
CA VAL A 96 1.82 2.94 2.39
C VAL A 96 2.18 1.55 2.94
N THR A 97 1.40 0.52 2.60
CA THR A 97 1.67 -0.86 3.03
C THR A 97 2.92 -1.41 2.37
N ALA A 98 3.09 -1.19 1.06
CA ALA A 98 4.28 -1.65 0.35
C ALA A 98 5.56 -1.04 0.95
N ALA A 99 5.56 0.27 1.21
CA ALA A 99 6.67 0.97 1.85
C ALA A 99 6.98 0.40 3.25
N LEU A 100 5.94 0.21 4.10
CA LEU A 100 6.14 -0.31 5.45
C LEU A 100 6.69 -1.75 5.45
N LEU A 101 6.18 -2.63 4.61
CA LEU A 101 6.65 -4.01 4.50
C LEU A 101 8.11 -4.04 4.03
N LYS A 102 8.48 -3.24 3.03
CA LYS A 102 9.88 -3.10 2.57
C LYS A 102 10.80 -2.59 3.69
N ARG A 103 10.39 -1.56 4.44
CA ARG A 103 11.14 -1.04 5.62
C ARG A 103 11.38 -2.12 6.68
N ASN A 104 10.54 -3.15 6.73
CA ASN A 104 10.64 -4.26 7.67
C ASN A 104 11.24 -5.53 7.06
N GLY A 105 11.91 -5.43 5.91
CA GLY A 105 12.66 -6.54 5.31
C GLY A 105 11.79 -7.59 4.60
N ILE A 106 10.50 -7.31 4.36
CA ILE A 106 9.63 -8.19 3.56
C ILE A 106 9.80 -7.86 2.09
N GLN A 107 10.02 -8.87 1.25
CA GLN A 107 10.13 -8.70 -0.20
C GLN A 107 8.75 -8.41 -0.78
N VAL A 108 8.60 -7.29 -1.48
CA VAL A 108 7.32 -6.87 -2.07
C VAL A 108 7.37 -6.98 -3.59
N TYR A 109 6.40 -7.70 -4.13
CA TYR A 109 6.16 -7.86 -5.56
C TYR A 109 4.73 -7.46 -5.89
N THR A 110 4.48 -7.13 -7.15
CA THR A 110 3.11 -6.97 -7.65
C THR A 110 2.63 -8.18 -8.43
N GLU A 111 1.34 -8.24 -8.74
CA GLU A 111 0.78 -9.24 -9.64
C GLU A 111 1.39 -9.18 -11.05
N GLU A 112 2.03 -8.07 -11.44
CA GLU A 112 2.72 -7.90 -12.71
C GLU A 112 4.14 -8.48 -12.69
N GLU A 113 4.62 -8.94 -11.53
CA GLU A 113 5.98 -9.46 -11.33
C GLU A 113 6.02 -10.94 -10.96
N ILE A 114 4.90 -11.66 -11.13
CA ILE A 114 4.76 -13.07 -10.75
C ILE A 114 5.86 -13.94 -11.35
N ASP A 115 6.21 -13.72 -12.62
CA ASP A 115 7.26 -14.47 -13.33
C ASP A 115 8.62 -14.42 -12.59
N LYS A 116 8.90 -13.36 -11.82
CA LYS A 116 10.16 -13.21 -11.07
C LYS A 116 10.22 -14.03 -9.78
N ILE A 117 9.09 -14.61 -9.35
CA ILE A 117 8.96 -15.28 -8.06
C ILE A 117 8.37 -16.68 -8.17
N VAL A 118 8.09 -17.19 -9.37
CA VAL A 118 7.57 -18.55 -9.57
C VAL A 118 8.47 -19.59 -8.89
N ASP A 119 9.79 -19.46 -9.01
CA ASP A 119 10.75 -20.38 -8.40
C ASP A 119 10.89 -20.23 -6.87
N LYS A 120 10.25 -19.20 -6.28
CA LYS A 120 10.29 -18.88 -4.84
C LYS A 120 9.00 -19.21 -4.10
N LEU A 121 7.93 -19.59 -4.82
CA LEU A 121 6.61 -19.93 -4.28
C LEU A 121 6.49 -21.44 -4.06
#